data_AF-A0A352MA50-F1
#
_entry.id   AF-A0A352MA50-F1
#
_cell.length_a   1.000
_cell.length_b   1.000
_cell.length_c   1.000
_cell.angle_alpha   90.00
_cell.angle_beta   90.00
_cell.angle_gamma   90.00
#
_symmetry.space_group_name_H-M   'P 1'
#
loop_
_entity.id
_entity.type
_entity.pdbx_description
1 polymer ?
#
loop_
_entity_poly.entity_id
_entity_poly.type
_entity_poly.pdbx_seq_one_letter_code
_entity_poly.pdbx_strand_id
1 'polypeptide(L)'
;MKSKLKVLTVVGTRPEIIRLSRVMSLLDQHVDHLIAHTGQNYDYELNEIFFKDLELRKPDHFLNVDVSSLEASVGDIIRKSGELLRKEKPDALLV
;
A
#
# COMPACT_ATOMS: atom_id res chain seq x y z
N MET A 1 -10.50 25.95 -5.94
CA MET A 1 -9.96 24.73 -6.58
C MET A 1 -10.39 23.54 -5.74
N LYS A 2 -11.07 22.53 -6.30
CA LYS A 2 -11.17 21.24 -5.58
C LYS A 2 -9.73 20.72 -5.41
N SER A 3 -9.38 20.26 -4.22
CA SER A 3 -8.12 19.53 -4.03
C SER A 3 -8.11 18.33 -4.98
N LYS A 4 -6.92 17.92 -5.44
CA LYS A 4 -6.79 16.64 -6.15
C LYS A 4 -7.39 15.54 -5.25
N LEU A 5 -8.10 14.58 -5.86
CA LEU A 5 -8.64 13.41 -5.16
C LEU A 5 -7.49 12.73 -4.42
N LYS A 6 -7.65 12.40 -3.13
CA LYS A 6 -6.66 11.62 -2.38
C LYS A 6 -7.00 10.14 -2.43
N VAL A 7 -6.11 9.31 -2.97
CA VAL A 7 -6.32 7.86 -3.10
C VAL A 7 -5.26 7.12 -2.30
N LEU A 8 -5.69 6.24 -1.41
CA LEU A 8 -4.80 5.30 -0.72
C LEU A 8 -4.88 3.94 -1.41
N THR A 9 -3.77 3.43 -1.91
CA THR A 9 -3.63 2.05 -2.39
C THR A 9 -2.97 1.21 -1.30
N VAL A 10 -3.61 0.11 -0.88
CA VAL A 10 -3.05 -0.82 0.10
C VAL A 10 -2.69 -2.13 -0.61
N VAL A 11 -1.43 -2.56 -0.45
CA VAL A 11 -0.92 -3.84 -0.98
C VAL A 11 -0.19 -4.60 0.12
N GLY A 12 -0.05 -5.91 -0.03
CA GLY A 12 0.73 -6.71 0.92
C GLY A 12 1.39 -7.95 0.34
N THR A 13 1.08 -8.31 -0.91
CA THR A 13 1.62 -9.48 -1.58
C THR A 13 2.23 -9.11 -2.94
N ARG A 14 3.18 -9.92 -3.41
CA ARG A 14 3.80 -9.74 -4.74
C ARG A 14 2.77 -9.73 -5.89
N PRO A 15 1.76 -10.64 -5.94
CA PRO A 15 0.73 -10.59 -7.00
C PRO A 15 -0.04 -9.26 -7.04
N GLU A 16 -0.33 -8.65 -5.90
CA GLU A 16 -0.98 -7.34 -5.83
C GLU A 16 -0.08 -6.24 -6.42
N ILE A 17 1.19 -6.20 -6.02
CA ILE A 17 2.18 -5.24 -6.55
C ILE A 17 2.27 -5.34 -8.08
N ILE A 18 2.39 -6.56 -8.61
CA ILE A 18 2.49 -6.80 -10.06
C ILE A 18 1.21 -6.32 -10.77
N ARG A 19 0.03 -6.74 -10.29
CA ARG A 19 -1.26 -6.41 -10.92
C ARG A 19 -1.58 -4.91 -10.86
N LEU A 20 -1.25 -4.26 -9.76
CA LEU A 20 -1.55 -2.85 -9.53
C LEU A 20 -0.46 -1.91 -10.04
N SER A 21 0.72 -2.41 -10.44
CA SER A 21 1.86 -1.59 -10.89
C SER A 21 1.48 -0.48 -11.89
N ARG A 22 0.77 -0.84 -12.97
CA ARG A 22 0.33 0.11 -14.00
C ARG A 22 -0.75 1.06 -13.50
N VAL A 23 -1.62 0.62 -12.59
CA VAL A 23 -2.65 1.47 -11.98
C VAL A 23 -2.00 2.50 -11.06
N MET A 24 -1.09 2.07 -10.18
CA MET A 24 -0.35 2.93 -9.27
C MET A 24 0.46 4.00 -10.03
N SER A 25 1.13 3.61 -11.13
CA SER A 25 1.88 4.52 -11.99
C SER A 25 1.01 5.62 -12.62
N LEU A 26 -0.26 5.31 -12.95
CA LEU A 26 -1.22 6.29 -13.46
C LEU A 26 -1.81 7.15 -12.35
N LEU A 27 -2.11 6.57 -11.18
CA LEU A 27 -2.61 7.32 -10.04
C LEU A 27 -1.61 8.40 -9.59
N ASP A 28 -0.31 8.09 -9.55
CA ASP A 28 0.75 9.06 -9.22
C ASP A 28 0.73 10.31 -10.12
N GLN A 29 0.23 10.21 -11.36
CA GLN A 29 0.17 11.33 -12.31
C GLN A 29 -1.10 12.17 -12.16
N HIS A 30 -2.20 11.56 -11.71
CA HIS A 30 -3.54 12.14 -11.81
C HIS A 30 -4.15 12.53 -10.47
N VAL A 31 -3.74 11.91 -9.36
CA VAL A 31 -4.33 12.10 -8.03
C VAL A 31 -3.26 12.33 -6.95
N ASP A 32 -3.67 12.69 -5.74
CA ASP A 32 -2.79 12.66 -4.57
C ASP A 32 -2.74 11.21 -4.07
N HIS A 33 -1.78 10.45 -4.58
CA HIS A 33 -1.71 9.01 -4.39
C HIS A 33 -0.79 8.65 -3.22
N LEU A 34 -1.31 7.89 -2.27
CA LEU A 34 -0.56 7.27 -1.18
C LEU A 34 -0.53 5.76 -1.38
N ILE A 35 0.62 5.14 -1.14
CA ILE A 35 0.82 3.69 -1.20
C ILE A 35 1.17 3.19 0.20
N ALA A 36 0.41 2.22 0.70
CA ALA A 36 0.70 1.52 1.94
C ALA A 36 0.97 0.04 1.67
N HIS A 37 2.08 -0.46 2.22
CA HIS A 37 2.40 -1.88 2.21
C HIS A 37 2.12 -2.49 3.59
N THR A 38 1.36 -3.60 3.67
CA THR A 38 0.98 -4.19 4.96
C THR A 38 2.19 -4.78 5.71
N GLY A 39 3.16 -5.33 4.97
CA GLY A 39 4.36 -5.93 5.56
C GLY A 39 4.22 -7.43 5.87
N GLN A 40 3.07 -8.05 5.54
CA GLN A 40 2.76 -9.45 5.86
C GLN A 40 3.68 -10.50 5.19
N ASN A 41 4.41 -10.11 4.14
CA ASN A 41 5.35 -10.97 3.41
C ASN A 41 6.57 -10.16 2.95
N TYR A 42 7.08 -9.27 3.81
CA TYR A 42 8.12 -8.34 3.41
C TYR A 42 9.51 -8.92 3.63
N ASP A 43 9.97 -9.68 2.63
CA ASP A 43 11.40 -9.76 2.36
C ASP A 43 11.81 -8.48 1.62
N TYR A 44 12.58 -7.62 2.29
CA TYR A 44 13.01 -6.33 1.77
C TYR A 44 13.77 -6.48 0.46
N GLU A 45 14.71 -7.43 0.41
CA GLU A 45 15.59 -7.63 -0.75
C GLU A 45 14.78 -8.09 -1.96
N LEU A 46 13.83 -9.00 -1.77
CA LEU A 46 13.02 -9.53 -2.87
C LEU A 46 11.98 -8.52 -3.37
N ASN A 47 11.38 -7.72 -2.48
CA ASN A 47 10.37 -6.75 -2.89
C ASN A 47 10.99 -5.52 -3.56
N GLU A 48 12.15 -5.04 -3.11
CA GLU A 48 12.83 -3.91 -3.75
C GLU A 48 13.12 -4.16 -5.23
N ILE A 49 13.44 -5.40 -5.61
CA ILE A 49 13.63 -5.79 -7.01
C ILE A 49 12.36 -5.54 -7.82
N PHE A 50 11.18 -5.94 -7.33
CA PHE A 50 9.93 -5.70 -8.06
C PHE A 50 9.58 -4.22 -8.18
N PHE A 51 9.76 -3.42 -7.12
CA PHE A 51 9.52 -1.98 -7.21
C PHE A 51 10.45 -1.34 -8.24
N LYS A 52 11.73 -1.74 -8.25
CA LYS A 52 12.71 -1.25 -9.22
C LYS A 52 12.38 -1.68 -10.66
N ASP A 53 12.14 -2.97 -10.88
CA ASP A 53 11.90 -3.55 -12.20
C ASP A 53 10.57 -3.09 -12.82
N LEU A 54 9.58 -2.80 -11.98
CA LEU A 54 8.28 -2.26 -12.40
C LEU A 54 8.24 -0.72 -12.42
N GLU A 55 9.39 -0.06 -12.16
CA GLU A 55 9.53 1.40 -12.12
C GLU A 55 8.56 2.08 -11.14
N LEU A 56 8.27 1.40 -10.03
CA LEU A 56 7.41 1.89 -8.95
C LEU A 56 8.25 2.60 -7.89
N ARG A 57 7.73 3.71 -7.37
CA ARG A 57 8.29 4.35 -6.17
C ARG A 57 8.01 3.50 -4.92
N LYS A 58 8.78 3.77 -3.86
CA LYS A 58 8.57 3.11 -2.57
C LYS A 58 7.21 3.48 -1.94
N PRO A 59 6.59 2.58 -1.17
CA PRO A 59 5.41 2.91 -0.35
C PRO A 59 5.68 4.07 0.61
N ASP A 60 4.67 4.91 0.81
CA ASP A 60 4.67 6.01 1.78
C ASP A 60 4.52 5.49 3.22
N HIS A 61 3.88 4.32 3.36
CA HIS A 61 3.65 3.68 4.64
C HIS A 61 3.99 2.19 4.59
N PHE A 62 4.69 1.72 5.61
CA PHE A 62 4.84 0.29 5.91
C PHE A 62 4.13 0.01 7.23
N LEU A 63 3.10 -0.83 7.21
CA LEU A 63 2.31 -1.13 8.41
C LEU A 63 3.04 -2.13 9.33
N ASN A 64 3.96 -2.94 8.79
CA ASN A 64 4.73 -3.93 9.55
C ASN A 64 3.82 -4.81 10.41
N VAL A 65 2.78 -5.39 9.80
CA VAL A 65 1.76 -6.17 10.51
C VAL A 65 2.37 -7.40 11.21
N ASP A 66 1.79 -7.77 12.34
CA ASP A 66 2.19 -8.97 13.09
C ASP A 66 1.91 -10.24 12.27
N VAL A 67 2.95 -10.99 11.92
CA VAL A 67 2.87 -12.23 11.11
C VAL A 67 3.00 -13.51 11.94
N SER A 68 2.87 -13.42 13.28
CA SER A 68 3.04 -14.56 14.18
C SER A 68 1.98 -15.66 14.02
N SER A 69 0.77 -15.29 13.60
CA SER A 69 -0.30 -16.20 13.22
C SER A 69 -1.24 -15.56 12.20
N LEU A 70 -2.17 -16.35 11.63
CA LEU A 70 -3.18 -15.83 10.73
C LEU A 70 -4.10 -14.81 11.43
N GLU A 71 -4.53 -15.13 12.65
CA GLU A 71 -5.42 -14.29 13.45
C GLU A 71 -4.73 -12.98 13.84
N ALA A 72 -3.45 -13.06 14.24
CA ALA A 72 -2.62 -11.89 14.53
C ALA A 72 -2.48 -11.00 13.29
N SER A 73 -2.17 -11.59 12.13
CA SER A 73 -2.03 -10.87 10.85
C SER A 73 -3.29 -10.14 10.47
N VAL A 74 -4.43 -10.84 10.44
CA VAL A 74 -5.72 -10.25 10.04
C VAL A 74 -6.13 -9.15 11.02
N GLY A 75 -6.02 -9.40 12.33
CA GLY A 75 -6.35 -8.41 13.35
C GLY A 75 -5.50 -7.15 13.24
N ASP A 76 -4.20 -7.30 13.04
CA ASP A 76 -3.27 -6.18 12.97
C ASP A 76 -3.38 -5.40 11.65
N ILE A 77 -3.65 -6.08 10.52
CA ILE A 77 -3.99 -5.42 9.25
C ILE A 77 -5.21 -4.52 9.43
N ILE A 78 -6.30 -5.03 10.03
CA ILE A 78 -7.52 -4.25 10.25
C ILE A 78 -7.23 -3.04 11.14
N ARG A 79 -6.54 -3.26 12.27
CA ARG A 79 -6.21 -2.20 13.23
C ARG A 79 -5.36 -1.10 12.59
N LYS A 80 -4.24 -1.46 11.98
CA LYS A 80 -3.27 -0.52 11.41
C LYS A 80 -3.79 0.17 10.16
N SER A 81 -4.54 -0.53 9.31
CA SER A 81 -5.21 0.10 8.16
C SER A 81 -6.24 1.13 8.65
N GLY A 82 -7.01 0.82 9.69
CA GLY A 82 -7.95 1.76 10.31
C GLY A 82 -7.26 3.00 10.90
N GLU A 83 -6.12 2.83 11.56
CA GLU A 83 -5.28 3.95 12.04
C GLU A 83 -4.81 4.83 10.90
N LEU A 84 -4.32 4.22 9.81
CA LEU A 84 -3.85 4.94 8.64
C LEU A 84 -4.97 5.70 7.93
N LEU A 85 -6.14 5.07 7.75
CA LEU A 85 -7.31 5.70 7.14
C LEU A 85 -7.78 6.94 7.94
N ARG A 86 -7.79 6.85 9.28
CA ARG A 86 -8.14 8.00 10.13
C ARG A 86 -7.11 9.13 10.07
N LYS A 87 -5.83 8.79 9.91
CA LYS A 87 -4.73 9.74 9.80
C LYS A 87 -4.75 10.47 8.46
N GLU A 88 -4.73 9.70 7.36
CA GLU A 88 -4.55 10.26 6.01
C GLU A 88 -5.85 10.78 5.39
N LYS A 89 -7.01 10.27 5.86
CA LYS A 89 -8.36 10.61 5.40
C LYS A 89 -8.46 10.64 3.87
N PRO A 90 -8.13 9.53 3.18
CA PRO A 90 -8.24 9.48 1.73
C PRO A 90 -9.71 9.56 1.28
N ASP A 91 -9.94 10.09 0.09
CA ASP A 91 -11.25 10.14 -0.54
C ASP A 91 -11.65 8.78 -1.12
N ALA A 92 -10.67 7.94 -1.48
CA ALA A 92 -10.88 6.59 -1.99
C ALA A 92 -9.79 5.61 -1.51
N LEU A 93 -10.16 4.35 -1.43
CA LEU A 93 -9.29 3.22 -1.13
C LEU A 93 -9.25 2.27 -2.33
N LEU A 94 -8.05 1.89 -2.76
CA LEU A 94 -7.81 0.83 -3.74
C LEU A 94 -7.13 -0.36 -3.04
N VAL A 95 -7.66 -1.56 -3.28
CA VAL A 95 -7.16 -2.86 -2.80
C VAL A 95 -7.10 -3.85 -3.95
#